data_AF-A0A357L7D9-F1
#
_entry.id   AF-A0A357L7D9-F1
#
_cell.length_a   1.000
_cell.length_b   1.000
_cell.length_c   1.000
_cell.angle_alpha   90.00
_cell.angle_beta   90.00
_cell.angle_gamma   90.00
#
_symmetry.space_group_name_H-M   'P 1'
#
loop_
_entity.id
_entity.type
_entity.pdbx_description
1 polymer ?
#
loop_
_entity_poly.entity_id
_entity_poly.type
_entity_poly.pdbx_seq_one_letter_code
_entity_poly.pdbx_strand_id
1 'polypeptide(L)' 'WTNSNATILGQFVGVAMIAVFAFGVSALFWVAIKYSIGARVSAEAELAGLDKAELGLEAYPEFTRS' A
#
# COMPACT_ATOMS: atom_id res chain seq x y z
N TRP A 1 -22.42 31.01 12.32
CA TRP A 1 -22.69 29.58 12.55
C TRP A 1 -21.43 28.93 13.12
N THR A 2 -21.45 28.53 14.38
CA THR A 2 -20.45 27.64 14.98
C THR A 2 -21.17 26.75 16.01
N ASN A 3 -20.75 25.51 16.16
CA ASN A 3 -21.34 24.55 17.09
C ASN A 3 -20.62 24.65 18.44
N SER A 4 -21.30 25.18 19.46
CA SER A 4 -20.75 25.37 20.81
C SER A 4 -20.43 24.07 21.55
N ASN A 5 -20.97 22.93 21.10
CA ASN A 5 -20.70 21.62 21.68
C ASN A 5 -19.48 20.93 21.04
N ALA A 6 -18.90 21.50 19.99
CA ALA A 6 -17.71 20.93 19.34
C ALA A 6 -16.46 21.19 20.21
N THR A 7 -15.88 20.12 20.74
CA THR A 7 -14.64 20.19 21.52
C THR A 7 -13.45 19.74 20.69
N ILE A 8 -12.27 20.32 20.94
CA ILE A 8 -11.02 19.91 20.27
C ILE A 8 -10.73 18.43 20.55
N LEU A 9 -10.97 17.99 21.79
CA LEU A 9 -10.78 16.59 22.19
C LEU A 9 -11.68 15.64 21.39
N GLY A 10 -12.97 15.98 21.20
CA GLY A 10 -13.89 15.16 20.42
C GLY A 10 -13.47 15.01 18.95
N GLN A 11 -12.93 16.07 18.34
CA GLN A 11 -12.39 16.01 16.98
C GLN A 11 -11.15 15.12 16.89
N PHE A 12 -10.26 15.19 17.88
CA PHE A 12 -9.05 14.36 17.93
C PHE A 12 -9.40 12.87 18.08
N VAL A 13 -10.40 12.54 18.91
CA VAL A 13 -10.90 11.16 19.03
C VAL A 13 -11.44 10.65 17.69
N GLY A 14 -12.17 11.48 16.95
CA GLY A 14 -12.64 11.13 15.60
C GLY A 14 -11.49 10.81 14.64
N VAL A 15 -10.44 11.64 14.61
CA VAL A 15 -9.24 11.40 13.79
C VAL A 15 -8.54 10.12 14.21
N ALA A 16 -8.35 9.91 15.52
CA ALA A 16 -7.68 8.73 16.05
C ALA A 16 -8.46 7.44 15.70
N MET A 17 -9.79 7.45 15.81
CA MET A 17 -10.65 6.33 15.43
C MET A 17 -10.48 5.95 13.96
N ILE A 18 -10.53 6.94 13.06
CA ILE A 18 -10.36 6.71 11.62
C ILE A 18 -8.96 6.17 11.32
N ALA A 19 -7.92 6.75 11.93
CA ALA A 19 -6.55 6.30 11.75
C ALA A 19 -6.37 4.85 12.22
N VAL A 20 -6.80 4.51 13.44
CA VAL A 20 -6.69 3.16 13.97
C VAL A 20 -7.46 2.16 13.09
N PHE A 21 -8.66 2.50 12.65
CA PHE A 21 -9.44 1.63 11.79
C PHE A 21 -8.78 1.44 10.42
N ALA A 22 -8.46 2.52 9.72
CA ALA A 22 -7.88 2.45 8.38
C ALA A 22 -6.54 1.72 8.38
N PHE A 23 -5.59 2.14 9.24
CA PHE A 23 -4.29 1.50 9.31
C PHE A 23 -4.37 0.08 9.89
N GLY A 24 -5.17 -0.15 10.94
CA GLY A 24 -5.29 -1.44 11.59
C GLY A 24 -5.89 -2.51 10.69
N VAL A 25 -7.02 -2.19 10.03
CA VAL A 25 -7.67 -3.11 9.09
C VAL A 25 -6.80 -3.32 7.87
N SER A 26 -6.25 -2.26 7.26
CA SER A 26 -5.34 -2.42 6.12
C SER A 26 -4.11 -3.26 6.47
N ALA A 27 -3.48 -3.04 7.63
CA ALA A 27 -2.34 -3.83 8.08
C ALA A 27 -2.70 -5.32 8.24
N LEU A 28 -3.86 -5.62 8.84
CA LEU A 28 -4.35 -6.98 8.97
C LEU A 28 -4.52 -7.66 7.60
N PHE A 29 -5.16 -6.97 6.65
CA PHE A 29 -5.35 -7.49 5.28
C PHE A 29 -4.01 -7.73 4.57
N TRP A 30 -3.08 -6.78 4.61
CA TRP A 30 -1.77 -6.93 3.97
C TRP A 30 -0.95 -8.07 4.58
N VAL A 31 -1.00 -8.24 5.90
CA VAL A 31 -0.36 -9.36 6.59
C VAL A 31 -1.00 -10.69 6.17
N ALA A 32 -2.33 -10.76 6.10
CA ALA A 32 -3.02 -11.96 5.64
C ALA A 32 -2.64 -12.34 4.20
N ILE A 33 -2.53 -11.37 3.29
CA ILE A 33 -2.08 -11.61 1.90
C ILE A 33 -0.62 -12.07 1.88
N LYS A 34 0.25 -11.43 2.67
CA LYS A 34 1.67 -11.77 2.75
C LYS A 34 1.89 -13.24 3.13
N TYR A 35 1.10 -13.79 4.05
CA TYR A 35 1.24 -15.17 4.52
C TYR A 35 0.40 -16.20 3.76
N SER A 36 -0.57 -15.79 2.95
CA SER A 36 -1.41 -16.71 2.17
C SER A 36 -0.84 -16.95 0.77
N ILE A 37 -0.81 -15.92 -0.07
CA ILE A 37 -0.38 -16.02 -1.48
C ILE A 37 0.92 -15.26 -1.78
N GLY A 38 1.41 -14.48 -0.81
CA GLY A 38 2.55 -13.59 -1.01
C GLY A 38 2.09 -12.24 -1.56
N ALA A 39 2.59 -11.15 -0.97
CA ALA A 39 2.23 -9.77 -1.35
C ALA A 39 3.28 -9.09 -2.25
N ARG A 40 4.47 -9.68 -2.39
CA ARG A 40 5.61 -9.08 -3.10
C ARG A 40 6.39 -10.19 -3.82
N VAL A 41 6.93 -9.84 -4.99
CA VAL A 41 7.81 -10.71 -5.78
C VAL A 41 9.16 -10.93 -5.09
N SER A 42 9.98 -11.84 -5.61
CA SER A 42 11.34 -12.06 -5.09
C SER A 42 12.23 -10.82 -5.33
N ALA A 43 13.30 -10.67 -4.55
CA ALA A 43 14.22 -9.55 -4.68
C ALA A 43 14.89 -9.50 -6.06
N GLU A 44 15.18 -10.68 -6.63
CA GLU A 44 15.76 -10.82 -7.96
C GLU A 44 14.77 -10.36 -9.05
N ALA A 45 13.49 -10.75 -8.93
CA ALA A 45 12.45 -10.33 -9.85
C ALA A 45 12.14 -8.83 -9.73
N GLU A 46 12.20 -8.28 -8.51
CA GLU A 46 12.04 -6.84 -8.28
C GLU A 46 13.18 -6.03 -8.95
N LEU A 47 14.43 -6.53 -8.88
CA LEU A 47 15.58 -5.90 -9.53
C LEU A 47 15.56 -6.04 -11.05
N ALA A 48 15.13 -7.19 -11.57
CA ALA A 48 15.07 -7.45 -13.01
C ALA A 48 13.90 -6.75 -13.71
N GLY A 49 12.85 -6.38 -12.96
CA GLY A 49 11.59 -5.87 -13.47
C GLY A 49 10.57 -7.00 -13.72
N LEU A 50 9.31 -6.77 -13.34
CA LEU A 50 8.27 -7.80 -13.43
C LEU A 50 7.98 -8.22 -14.87
N ASP A 51 7.97 -7.29 -15.82
CA ASP A 51 7.76 -7.64 -17.24
C ASP A 51 8.82 -8.63 -17.75
N LYS A 52 10.08 -8.47 -17.30
CA LYS A 52 11.17 -9.37 -17.65
C LYS A 52 11.05 -10.72 -16.92
N ALA A 53 10.62 -10.71 -15.66
CA ALA A 53 10.46 -11.90 -14.85
C ALA A 53 9.23 -12.75 -15.24
N GLU A 54 8.13 -12.11 -15.67
CA GLU A 54 6.85 -12.76 -15.96
C GLU A 54 6.64 -13.02 -17.45
N LEU A 55 7.05 -12.08 -18.32
CA LEU A 55 6.80 -12.13 -19.77
C LEU A 55 8.08 -12.34 -20.58
N GLY A 56 9.27 -12.25 -19.96
CA GLY A 56 10.56 -12.40 -20.64
C GLY A 56 10.92 -11.22 -21.57
N LEU A 57 10.19 -10.12 -21.45
CA LEU A 57 10.32 -8.93 -22.30
C LEU A 57 10.70 -7.74 -21.43
N GLU A 58 11.58 -6.87 -21.92
CA GLU A 58 11.75 -5.56 -21.29
C GLU A 58 10.51 -4.72 -21.58
N ALA A 59 10.08 -3.86 -20.65
CA ALA A 59 8.85 -3.07 -20.78
C ALA A 59 8.83 -2.20 -22.06
N TYR A 60 10.01 -1.79 -22.51
CA TYR A 60 10.24 -0.76 -23.54
C TYR A 60 11.56 -1.02 -24.29
N PRO A 61 11.68 -2.14 -25.03
CA PRO A 61 12.93 -2.56 -25.66
C PRO A 61 13.46 -1.55 -26.71
N GLU A 62 12.56 -0.75 -27.27
CA GLU A 62 12.86 0.33 -28.21
C GLU A 62 13.56 1.54 -27.57
N PHE A 63 13.49 1.67 -26.24
CA PHE A 63 14.13 2.75 -25.48
C PHE A 63 15.43 2.32 -24.78
N THR A 64 15.83 1.04 -24.87
CA THR A 64 17.06 0.50 -24.24
C THR A 64 18.33 0.73 -25.06
N ARG A 65 18.30 1.48 -26.18
CA ARG A 65 19.50 1.76 -26.99
C ARG A 65 20.08 3.16 -26.77
N SER A 66 21.24 3.18 -26.12
CA SER A 66 22.43 3.94 -26.56
C SER A 66 23.57 2.94 -26.77
#